data_AF-A0A926NJH9-F1
#
_entry.id   AF-A0A926NJH9-F1
#
_cell.length_a   1.000
_cell.length_b   1.000
_cell.length_c   1.000
_cell.angle_alpha   90.00
_cell.angle_beta   90.00
_cell.angle_gamma   90.00
#
_symmetry.space_group_name_H-M   'P 1'
#
loop_
_entity.id
_entity.type
_entity.pdbx_description
1 polymer ?
#
loop_
_entity_poly.entity_id
_entity_poly.type
_entity_poly.pdbx_seq_one_letter_code
_entity_poly.pdbx_strand_id
1 'polypeptide(L)'
;MRMKKDVFTLIGGFLTSLLLFLGTIGVQFDWFTQDSINAFVVLLSSFVALVVNLYAIWKNTYVSKKAQEQKKVLKNQGLIK
;
A
#
# COMPACT_ATOMS: atom_id res chain seq x y z
N MET A 1 -0.13 -13.70 3.38
CA MET A 1 0.05 -12.25 3.59
C MET A 1 1.37 -11.94 4.34
N ARG A 2 2.47 -12.65 4.06
CA ARG A 2 3.76 -12.50 4.76
C ARG A 2 4.73 -11.58 3.98
N MET A 3 4.97 -11.90 2.70
CA MET A 3 5.91 -11.14 1.85
C MET A 3 5.65 -9.62 1.72
N LYS A 4 4.41 -9.14 1.77
CA LYS A 4 4.13 -7.70 1.62
C LYS A 4 4.60 -6.87 2.81
N LYS A 5 4.49 -7.42 4.03
CA LYS A 5 5.01 -6.75 5.24
C LYS A 5 6.54 -6.75 5.22
N ASP A 6 7.12 -7.82 4.70
CA ASP A 6 8.57 -7.99 4.60
C ASP A 6 9.20 -6.95 3.67
N VAL A 7 8.55 -6.59 2.55
CA VAL A 7 9.06 -5.56 1.62
C VAL A 7 9.14 -4.17 2.26
N PHE A 8 8.12 -3.74 3.02
CA PHE A 8 8.16 -2.44 3.69
C PHE A 8 9.26 -2.38 4.76
N THR A 9 9.44 -3.47 5.51
CA THR A 9 10.52 -3.61 6.48
C THR A 9 11.90 -3.59 5.81
N LEU A 10 12.05 -4.27 4.67
CA LEU A 10 13.30 -4.27 3.88
C LEU A 10 13.65 -2.87 3.36
N ILE A 11 12.65 -2.12 2.86
CA ILE A 11 12.84 -0.74 2.40
C ILE A 11 13.26 0.16 3.57
N GLY A 12 12.56 0.08 4.71
CA GLY A 12 12.91 0.87 5.89
C GLY A 12 14.30 0.54 6.44
N GLY A 13 14.64 -0.75 6.49
CA GLY A 13 15.96 -1.22 6.90
C GLY A 13 17.06 -0.74 5.96
N PHE A 14 16.85 -0.85 4.64
CA PHE A 14 17.79 -0.35 3.64
C PHE A 14 18.02 1.16 3.77
N LEU A 15 16.95 1.96 3.87
CA LEU A 15 17.06 3.42 4.02
C LEU A 15 17.77 3.81 5.32
N THR A 16 17.53 3.06 6.40
CA THR A 16 18.24 3.27 7.68
C THR A 16 19.73 2.96 7.54
N SER A 17 20.08 1.85 6.90
CA SER A 17 21.49 1.52 6.61
C SER A 17 22.15 2.54 5.68
N LEU A 18 21.40 3.08 4.70
CA LEU A 18 21.88 4.14 3.83
C LEU A 18 22.14 5.43 4.61
N LEU A 19 21.25 5.81 5.53
CA LEU A 19 21.45 6.96 6.43
C LEU A 19 22.74 6.82 7.24
N LEU A 20 22.97 5.63 7.82
CA LEU A 20 24.19 5.34 8.59
C LEU A 20 25.45 5.42 7.72
N PHE A 21 25.41 4.85 6.51
CA PHE A 21 26.55 4.90 5.58
C PHE A 21 26.90 6.33 5.19
N LEU A 22 25.90 7.12 4.79
CA LEU A 22 26.09 8.52 4.42
C LEU A 22 26.68 9.33 5.58
N GLY A 23 26.15 9.15 6.80
CA GLY A 23 26.71 9.78 7.99
C GLY A 23 28.17 9.38 8.26
N THR A 24 28.54 8.13 7.99
CA THR A 24 29.93 7.64 8.17
C THR A 24 30.91 8.30 7.20
N ILE A 25 30.48 8.60 5.97
CA ILE A 25 31.31 9.31 4.97
C ILE A 25 31.18 10.83 5.03
N GLY A 26 30.50 11.37 6.06
CA GLY A 26 30.33 12.81 6.26
C GLY A 26 29.27 13.48 5.38
N VAL A 27 28.42 12.69 4.70
CA VAL A 27 27.30 13.21 3.91
C VAL A 27 26.04 13.22 4.76
N GLN A 28 25.48 14.41 4.99
CA GLN A 28 24.27 14.59 5.79
C GLN A 28 23.25 15.47 5.05
N PHE A 29 21.98 15.16 5.24
CA PHE A 29 20.87 15.93 4.70
C PHE A 29 19.86 16.18 5.82
N ASP A 30 19.43 17.43 6.02
CA ASP A 30 18.49 17.81 7.08
C ASP A 30 17.14 17.08 6.98
N TRP A 31 16.76 16.67 5.77
CA TRP A 31 15.51 15.98 5.48
C TRP A 31 15.61 14.45 5.51
N PHE A 32 16.83 13.88 5.52
CA PHE A 32 17.03 12.43 5.53
C PHE A 32 17.35 11.96 6.94
N THR A 33 16.30 11.77 7.74
CA THR A 33 16.37 11.37 9.16
C THR A 33 15.62 10.08 9.41
N GLN A 34 15.83 9.46 10.57
CA GLN A 34 15.08 8.28 11.01
C GLN A 34 13.55 8.52 10.93
N ASP A 35 13.09 9.70 11.35
CA ASP A 35 11.67 10.07 11.34
C ASP A 35 11.12 10.17 9.92
N SER A 36 11.89 10.79 9.00
CA SER A 36 11.51 10.88 7.59
C SER A 36 11.40 9.50 6.93
N ILE A 37 12.31 8.57 7.27
CA ILE A 37 12.31 7.19 6.77
C ILE A 37 11.08 6.45 7.28
N ASN A 38 10.79 6.55 8.58
CA ASN A 38 9.61 5.93 9.19
C ASN A 38 8.32 6.46 8.57
N ALA A 39 8.19 7.78 8.42
CA ALA A 39 7.04 8.41 7.78
C ALA A 39 6.89 7.97 6.32
N PHE A 40 8.00 7.87 5.57
CA PHE A 40 7.99 7.41 4.19
C PHE A 40 7.52 5.96 4.05
N VAL A 41 7.98 5.06 4.93
CA VAL A 41 7.53 3.64 4.93
C VAL A 41 6.04 3.55 5.22
N VAL A 42 5.53 4.31 6.19
CA VAL A 42 4.09 4.37 6.51
C VAL A 42 3.29 4.89 5.32
N LEU A 43 3.75 5.98 4.69
CA LEU A 43 3.13 6.56 3.49
C LEU A 43 3.06 5.52 2.37
N LEU A 44 4.18 4.87 2.06
CA LEU A 44 4.26 3.85 1.00
C LEU A 44 3.29 2.69 1.27
N SER A 45 3.23 2.21 2.52
CA SER A 45 2.34 1.11 2.91
C SER A 45 0.86 1.47 2.76
N SER A 46 0.50 2.69 3.18
CA SER A 46 -0.86 3.22 3.08
C SER A 46 -1.25 3.46 1.62
N PHE A 47 -0.33 3.96 0.81
CA PHE A 47 -0.53 4.17 -0.61
C PHE A 47 -0.80 2.85 -1.34
N VAL A 48 -0.01 1.81 -1.08
CA VAL A 48 -0.25 0.47 -1.66
C VAL A 48 -1.62 -0.06 -1.24
N ALA A 49 -2.00 0.10 0.03
CA ALA A 49 -3.32 -0.30 0.50
C ALA A 49 -4.45 0.46 -0.24
N LEU A 50 -4.29 1.76 -0.45
CA LEU A 50 -5.25 2.59 -1.20
C LEU A 50 -5.39 2.09 -2.64
N VAL A 51 -4.28 1.93 -3.36
CA VAL A 51 -4.27 1.49 -4.77
C VAL A 51 -4.94 0.11 -4.92
N VAL A 52 -4.64 -0.82 -4.03
CA VAL A 52 -5.26 -2.17 -4.05
C VAL A 52 -6.77 -2.08 -3.83
N ASN A 53 -7.24 -1.25 -2.90
CA ASN A 53 -8.67 -1.07 -2.64
C ASN A 53 -9.38 -0.42 -3.83
N LEU A 54 -8.82 0.65 -4.39
CA LEU A 54 -9.39 1.31 -5.56
C LEU A 54 -9.47 0.35 -6.76
N TYR A 55 -8.42 -0.43 -6.99
CA TYR A 55 -8.41 -1.44 -8.04
C TYR A 55 -9.46 -2.52 -7.80
N ALA A 56 -9.62 -2.99 -6.56
CA ALA A 56 -10.66 -3.96 -6.21
C ALA A 56 -12.07 -3.42 -6.45
N ILE A 57 -12.35 -2.17 -6.04
CA ILE A 57 -13.64 -1.50 -6.27
C ILE A 57 -13.92 -1.37 -7.77
N TRP A 58 -12.94 -0.88 -8.54
CA TRP A 58 -13.09 -0.72 -9.98
C TRP A 58 -13.36 -2.07 -10.66
N LYS A 59 -12.57 -3.09 -10.34
CA LYS A 59 -12.75 -4.44 -10.90
C LYS A 59 -14.11 -5.03 -10.53
N ASN A 60 -14.56 -4.88 -9.30
CA ASN A 60 -15.85 -5.40 -8.84
C ASN A 60 -17.03 -4.67 -9.48
N THR A 61 -16.91 -3.36 -9.69
CA THR A 61 -17.99 -2.54 -10.24
C THR A 61 -18.12 -2.72 -11.75
N TYR A 62 -17.00 -2.69 -12.47
CA TYR A 62 -17.02 -2.54 -13.93
C TYR A 62 -16.61 -3.79 -14.71
N VAL A 63 -15.72 -4.62 -14.16
CA VAL A 63 -15.10 -5.72 -14.91
C VAL A 63 -15.69 -7.08 -14.54
N SER A 64 -16.07 -7.27 -13.28
CA SER A 64 -16.53 -8.57 -12.78
C SER A 64 -17.97 -8.87 -13.21
N LYS A 65 -18.11 -9.66 -14.28
CA LYS A 65 -19.41 -10.18 -14.74
C LYS A 65 -20.16 -10.94 -13.64
N LYS A 66 -19.43 -11.75 -12.84
CA LYS A 66 -20.00 -12.48 -11.69
C LYS A 66 -20.60 -11.57 -10.63
N ALA A 67 -19.93 -10.45 -10.32
CA ALA A 67 -20.45 -9.49 -9.35
C ALA A 67 -21.70 -8.77 -9.88
N GLN A 68 -21.72 -8.45 -11.18
CA GLN A 68 -22.89 -7.87 -11.84
C GLN A 68 -24.08 -8.84 -11.85
N GLU A 69 -23.84 -10.13 -12.14
CA GLU A 69 -24.86 -11.18 -12.09
C GLU A 69 -25.39 -11.41 -10.68
N GLN A 70 -24.52 -11.50 -9.66
CA GLN A 70 -24.95 -11.55 -8.25
C GLN A 70 -25.82 -10.33 -7.88
N LYS A 71 -25.41 -9.12 -8.30
CA LYS A 71 -26.18 -7.91 -8.03
C LYS A 71 -27.57 -7.94 -8.69
N LYS A 72 -27.69 -8.52 -9.89
CA LYS A 72 -28.99 -8.74 -10.56
C LYS A 72 -29.85 -9.76 -9.80
N VAL A 73 -29.28 -10.91 -9.41
CA VAL A 73 -30.01 -11.95 -8.67
C VAL A 73 -30.50 -11.42 -7.33
N LEU A 74 -29.65 -10.72 -6.57
CA LEU A 74 -30.00 -10.15 -5.28
C LEU A 74 -31.07 -9.05 -5.39
N LYS A 75 -31.07 -8.24 -6.47
CA LYS A 75 -32.16 -7.30 -6.77
C LYS A 75 -33.46 -8.02 -7.10
N ASN A 76 -33.41 -9.07 -7.93
CA ASN A 76 -34.58 -9.86 -8.28
C ASN A 76 -35.20 -10.57 -7.06
N GLN A 77 -34.38 -10.91 -6.06
CA GLN A 77 -34.81 -11.48 -4.79
C GLN A 77 -35.24 -10.44 -3.75
N GLY A 78 -35.16 -9.13 -4.08
CA GLY A 78 -35.53 -8.04 -3.17
C GLY A 78 -34.61 -7.86 -1.96
N LEU A 79 -33.44 -8.52 -1.95
CA LEU A 79 -32.48 -8.47 -0.83
C LEU A 79 -31.64 -7.19 -0.82
N ILE A 80 -31.60 -6.47 -1.94
CA ILE A 80 -30.96 -5.17 -2.09
C ILE A 80 -31.78 -4.30 -3.06
N LYS A 81 -31.84 -2.99 -2.79
CA LYS A 81 -32.53 -2.00 -3.63
C LYS A 81 -31.84 -1.77 -4.98
#